data_AF-A0AAN7JV14-F1
#
_entry.id   AF-A0AAN7JV14-F1
#
_cell.length_a   1.000
_cell.length_b   1.000
_cell.length_c   1.000
_cell.angle_alpha   90.00
_cell.angle_beta   90.00
_cell.angle_gamma   90.00
#
_symmetry.space_group_name_H-M   'P 1'
#
loop_
_entity.id
_entity.type
_entity.pdbx_description
1 polymer ?
#
loop_
_entity_poly.entity_id
_entity_poly.type
_entity_poly.pdbx_seq_one_letter_code
_entity_poly.pdbx_strand_id
1 'polypeptide(L)'
;MKLYLRALSFSHKLQNCSSSSVPSPHQLSSLWKPSSGSKLILYSYWQSSCSWRVRFALNLKGLAYEYRAVNLPKGEQFSAEFERLNPLHYVPVLIDGDVVVSDSFAILLYLDEKYPQKTLLPTDSQLRALNFQVASIVSCSIQPLHMQSMLNELVEIVGQQESFSWALSSIRKGFQALEKLLNNYASKYATGEVICLADVFLAPQIAVAVARFHIDLGEFPGLIRVYESYQALPEFQASSPQRQPDAVA
;
A
#
# COMPACT_ATOMS: atom_id res chain seq x y z
N MET A 1 35.97 4.15 -1.03
CA MET A 1 36.60 4.23 0.32
C MET A 1 35.71 4.89 1.38
N LYS A 2 34.98 5.98 1.10
CA LYS A 2 34.09 6.64 2.10
C LYS A 2 32.86 5.82 2.55
N LEU A 3 32.32 4.95 1.69
CA LEU A 3 31.22 4.03 2.05
C LEU A 3 31.65 2.89 3.00
N TYR A 4 32.89 2.42 2.89
CA TYR A 4 33.41 1.32 3.70
C TYR A 4 33.72 1.75 5.15
N LEU A 5 34.16 3.01 5.33
CA LEU A 5 34.45 3.56 6.66
C LEU A 5 33.18 3.90 7.48
N ARG A 6 32.04 4.18 6.82
CA ARG A 6 30.75 4.35 7.52
C ARG A 6 30.19 3.03 8.06
N ALA A 7 30.38 1.93 7.33
CA ALA A 7 29.94 0.59 7.74
C ALA A 7 30.65 0.10 9.03
N LEU A 8 31.94 0.42 9.20
CA LEU A 8 32.71 0.03 10.39
C LEU A 8 32.28 0.79 11.66
N SER A 9 31.81 2.04 11.53
CA SER A 9 31.28 2.81 12.67
C SER A 9 29.93 2.27 13.20
N PHE A 10 29.18 1.56 12.36
CA PHE A 10 27.89 0.98 12.71
C PHE A 10 28.04 -0.33 13.50
N SER A 11 29.09 -1.10 13.21
CA SER A 11 29.36 -2.38 13.88
C SER A 11 29.72 -2.21 15.37
N HIS A 12 30.36 -1.10 15.74
CA HIS A 12 30.69 -0.83 17.15
C HIS A 12 29.50 -0.35 18.01
N LYS A 13 28.41 0.14 17.41
CA LYS A 13 27.21 0.55 18.16
C LYS A 13 26.27 -0.59 18.50
N LEU A 14 26.41 -1.75 17.85
CA LEU A 14 25.54 -2.91 18.07
C LEU A 14 25.94 -3.76 19.28
N GLN A 15 27.10 -3.51 19.90
CA GLN A 15 27.58 -4.30 21.04
C GLN A 15 27.07 -3.83 22.41
N ASN A 16 26.31 -2.73 22.51
CA ASN A 16 25.87 -2.15 23.79
C ASN A 16 24.36 -2.08 24.02
N CYS A 17 23.52 -2.69 23.19
CA CYS A 17 22.08 -2.83 23.51
C CYS A 17 21.85 -4.08 24.36
N SER A 18 22.21 -4.00 25.63
CA SER A 18 21.74 -4.94 26.66
C SER A 18 20.63 -4.28 27.47
N SER A 19 19.53 -5.04 27.63
CA SER A 19 18.39 -4.81 28.52
C SER A 19 17.59 -3.51 28.35
N SER A 20 16.70 -3.51 27.36
CA SER A 20 15.39 -2.86 27.50
C SER A 20 14.33 -3.88 27.08
N SER A 21 13.57 -4.36 28.06
CA SER A 21 12.53 -5.37 27.88
C SER A 21 11.47 -4.86 26.88
N VAL A 22 11.47 -5.43 25.68
CA VAL A 22 10.35 -5.29 24.74
C VAL A 22 9.11 -5.87 25.44
N PRO A 23 8.05 -5.07 25.67
CA PRO A 23 6.84 -5.60 26.31
C PRO A 23 6.26 -6.71 25.45
N SER A 24 5.84 -7.81 26.07
CA SER A 24 5.14 -8.87 25.34
C SER A 24 3.83 -8.32 24.75
N PRO A 25 3.32 -8.86 23.63
CA PRO A 25 2.06 -8.42 23.02
C PRO A 25 0.88 -8.36 24.00
N HIS A 26 0.91 -9.18 25.05
CA HIS A 26 -0.11 -9.21 26.10
C HIS A 26 -0.07 -7.99 27.06
N GLN A 27 1.05 -7.27 27.18
CA GLN A 27 1.16 -6.08 28.04
C GLN A 27 0.57 -4.82 27.38
N LEU A 28 0.36 -4.83 26.06
CA LEU A 28 -0.33 -3.76 25.31
C LEU A 28 -1.84 -3.70 25.62
N SER A 29 -2.39 -4.72 26.30
CA SER A 29 -3.82 -4.81 26.62
C SER A 29 -4.28 -3.92 27.79
N SER A 30 -3.36 -3.30 28.54
CA SER A 30 -3.70 -2.64 29.82
C SER A 30 -4.23 -1.20 29.70
N LEU A 31 -4.27 -0.62 28.48
CA LEU A 31 -4.81 0.72 28.24
C LEU A 31 -5.99 0.75 27.27
N TRP A 32 -6.49 -0.41 26.85
CA TRP A 32 -7.59 -0.52 25.90
C TRP A 32 -8.77 -1.24 26.57
N LYS A 33 -9.89 -0.54 26.72
CA LYS A 33 -11.18 -1.17 27.04
C LYS A 33 -11.91 -1.41 25.72
N PRO A 34 -12.10 -2.66 25.28
CA PRO A 34 -12.84 -2.91 24.04
C PRO A 34 -14.29 -2.44 24.20
N SER A 35 -14.74 -1.57 23.29
CA SER A 35 -16.16 -1.27 23.14
C SER A 35 -16.83 -2.42 22.39
N SER A 36 -17.97 -2.90 22.90
CA SER A 36 -18.77 -3.97 22.28
C SER A 36 -19.25 -3.54 20.88
N GLY A 37 -18.61 -4.09 19.85
CA GLY A 37 -18.85 -3.83 18.42
C GLY A 37 -17.51 -3.67 17.70
N SER A 38 -17.14 -4.60 16.81
CA SER A 38 -15.89 -4.57 16.05
C SER A 38 -15.84 -3.31 15.16
N LYS A 39 -15.21 -2.26 15.68
CA LYS A 39 -15.04 -0.97 14.99
C LYS A 39 -13.76 -1.04 14.17
N LEU A 40 -13.91 -1.04 12.84
CA LEU A 40 -12.78 -0.89 11.93
C LEU A 40 -12.27 0.55 11.97
N ILE A 41 -10.96 0.74 12.16
CA ILE A 41 -10.30 2.05 12.11
C ILE A 41 -9.14 1.95 11.12
N LEU A 42 -9.10 2.84 10.14
CA LEU A 42 -8.02 2.92 9.16
C LEU A 42 -7.19 4.18 9.41
N TYR A 43 -5.96 4.00 9.88
CA TYR A 43 -4.95 5.05 9.83
C TYR A 43 -4.45 5.19 8.40
N SER A 44 -4.64 6.38 7.83
CA SER A 44 -4.56 6.62 6.40
C SER A 44 -3.94 7.98 6.10
N TYR A 45 -3.40 8.12 4.90
CA TYR A 45 -3.06 9.41 4.31
C TYR A 45 -3.70 9.50 2.92
N TRP A 46 -4.34 10.62 2.59
CA TRP A 46 -5.16 10.73 1.38
C TRP A 46 -4.40 10.37 0.09
N GLN A 47 -3.16 10.85 -0.07
CA GLN A 47 -2.30 10.58 -1.23
C GLN A 47 -1.54 9.25 -1.18
N SER A 48 -1.59 8.49 -0.08
CA SER A 48 -0.87 7.21 0.02
C SER A 48 -1.56 6.15 -0.86
N SER A 49 -0.85 5.64 -1.87
CA SER A 49 -1.35 4.56 -2.72
C SER A 49 -1.58 3.27 -1.95
N CYS A 50 -0.72 2.93 -0.98
CA CYS A 50 -0.91 1.77 -0.11
C CYS A 50 -2.19 1.92 0.74
N SER A 51 -2.47 3.13 1.23
CA SER A 51 -3.71 3.40 1.95
C SER A 51 -4.93 3.33 1.02
N TRP A 52 -4.80 3.84 -0.20
CA TRP A 52 -5.85 3.78 -1.21
C TRP A 52 -6.27 2.35 -1.53
N ARG A 53 -5.34 1.39 -1.62
CA ARG A 53 -5.68 -0.04 -1.78
C ARG A 53 -6.65 -0.52 -0.71
N VAL A 54 -6.37 -0.20 0.56
CA VAL A 54 -7.21 -0.61 1.70
C VAL A 54 -8.56 0.10 1.68
N ARG A 55 -8.61 1.40 1.38
CA ARG A 55 -9.88 2.14 1.22
C ARG A 55 -10.75 1.55 0.13
N PHE A 56 -10.14 1.22 -1.01
CA PHE A 56 -10.83 0.61 -2.12
C PHE A 56 -11.41 -0.76 -1.75
N ALA A 57 -10.63 -1.62 -1.09
CA ALA A 57 -11.11 -2.91 -0.62
C ALA A 57 -12.23 -2.81 0.43
N LEU A 58 -12.11 -1.91 1.40
CA LEU A 58 -13.18 -1.66 2.39
C LEU A 58 -14.48 -1.25 1.69
N ASN A 59 -14.40 -0.38 0.68
CA ASN A 59 -15.56 0.03 -0.12
C ASN A 59 -16.15 -1.15 -0.92
N LEU A 60 -15.32 -1.93 -1.62
CA LEU A 60 -15.76 -3.12 -2.36
C LEU A 60 -16.51 -4.10 -1.44
N LYS A 61 -15.96 -4.34 -0.26
CA LYS A 61 -16.52 -5.25 0.74
C LYS A 61 -17.74 -4.66 1.48
N GLY A 62 -18.01 -3.35 1.32
CA GLY A 62 -19.10 -2.67 2.00
C GLY A 62 -18.88 -2.53 3.51
N LEU A 63 -17.62 -2.51 3.96
CA LEU A 63 -17.26 -2.43 5.36
C LEU A 63 -17.17 -0.97 5.80
N ALA A 64 -18.00 -0.58 6.77
CA ALA A 64 -17.90 0.72 7.39
C ALA A 64 -16.66 0.80 8.30
N TYR A 65 -15.96 1.93 8.26
CA TYR A 65 -14.75 2.14 9.05
C TYR A 65 -14.61 3.62 9.46
N GLU A 66 -13.90 3.86 10.56
CA GLU A 66 -13.43 5.18 10.96
C GLU A 66 -12.13 5.51 10.22
N TYR A 67 -12.10 6.62 9.50
CA TYR A 67 -10.88 7.15 8.88
C TYR A 67 -10.10 7.99 9.91
N ARG A 68 -8.84 7.62 10.19
CA ARG A 68 -7.91 8.43 10.99
C ARG A 68 -6.79 8.95 10.09
N ALA A 69 -6.78 10.25 9.86
CA ALA A 69 -5.74 10.89 9.08
C ALA A 69 -4.39 10.84 9.82
N VAL A 70 -3.32 10.61 9.07
CA VAL A 70 -1.93 10.75 9.51
C VAL A 70 -1.24 11.71 8.55
N ASN A 71 -0.90 12.90 9.03
CA ASN A 71 -0.30 13.95 8.22
C ASN A 71 1.19 13.64 7.97
N LEU A 72 1.47 12.99 6.85
CA LEU A 72 2.84 12.61 6.48
C LEU A 72 3.79 13.81 6.29
N PRO A 73 3.37 14.93 5.65
CA PRO A 73 4.21 16.14 5.57
C PRO A 73 4.59 16.74 6.92
N LYS A 74 3.71 16.65 7.93
CA LYS A 74 4.00 17.10 9.30
C LYS A 74 4.76 16.07 10.14
N GLY A 75 5.02 14.87 9.61
CA GLY A 75 5.78 13.84 10.30
C GLY A 75 4.99 13.12 11.40
N GLU A 76 3.65 13.13 11.39
CA GLU A 76 2.82 12.49 12.43
C GLU A 76 3.06 10.98 12.55
N GLN A 77 3.51 10.33 11.47
CA GLN A 77 3.93 8.93 11.46
C GLN A 77 5.14 8.63 12.37
N PHE A 78 5.91 9.66 12.76
CA PHE A 78 7.05 9.53 13.68
C PHE A 78 6.67 9.80 15.14
N SER A 79 5.39 10.05 15.43
CA SER A 79 4.94 10.17 16.82
C SER A 79 5.08 8.84 17.56
N ALA A 80 5.38 8.90 18.86
CA ALA A 80 5.44 7.71 19.71
C ALA A 80 4.10 6.94 19.75
N GLU A 81 2.98 7.60 19.47
CA GLU A 81 1.67 6.95 19.34
C GLU A 81 1.59 6.10 18.07
N PHE A 82 1.97 6.67 16.91
CA PHE A 82 1.94 5.94 15.66
C PHE A 82 2.99 4.83 15.60
N GLU A 83 4.17 5.05 16.19
CA GLU A 83 5.24 4.03 16.27
C GLU A 83 4.76 2.76 16.99
N ARG A 84 3.93 2.89 18.03
CA ARG A 84 3.32 1.74 18.71
C ARG A 84 2.37 0.93 17.81
N LEU A 85 1.82 1.55 16.77
CA LEU A 85 0.96 0.88 15.78
C LEU A 85 1.78 0.27 14.64
N ASN A 86 2.78 0.99 14.15
CA ASN A 86 3.68 0.52 13.12
C ASN A 86 5.09 1.11 13.31
N PRO A 87 6.09 0.31 13.76
CA PRO A 87 7.46 0.80 13.97
C PRO A 87 8.20 1.10 12.66
N LEU A 88 7.66 0.72 11.50
CA LEU A 88 8.19 1.17 10.21
C LEU A 88 7.73 2.59 9.83
N HIS A 89 6.86 3.21 10.62
CA HIS A 89 6.34 4.57 10.40
C HIS A 89 5.64 4.74 9.04
N TYR A 90 5.01 3.69 8.53
CA TYR A 90 4.24 3.74 7.28
C TYR A 90 2.73 3.61 7.52
N VAL A 91 1.97 4.33 6.70
CA VAL A 91 0.54 4.08 6.50
C VAL A 91 0.33 3.16 5.28
N PRO A 92 -0.70 2.31 5.26
CA PRO A 92 -1.81 2.23 6.22
C PRO A 92 -1.54 1.36 7.45
N VAL A 93 -2.34 1.58 8.50
CA VAL A 93 -2.56 0.62 9.59
C VAL A 93 -4.06 0.44 9.79
N LEU A 94 -4.52 -0.80 9.86
CA LEU A 94 -5.90 -1.16 10.18
C LEU A 94 -5.98 -1.64 11.63
N ILE A 95 -6.95 -1.13 12.38
CA ILE A 95 -7.38 -1.69 13.66
C ILE A 95 -8.76 -2.31 13.48
N ASP A 96 -8.93 -3.53 13.98
CA ASP A 96 -10.18 -4.27 13.99
C ASP A 96 -10.40 -4.91 15.37
N GLY A 97 -11.11 -4.20 16.24
CA GLY A 97 -11.22 -4.56 17.65
C GLY A 97 -9.84 -4.51 18.32
N ASP A 98 -9.37 -5.67 18.77
CA ASP A 98 -8.07 -5.81 19.45
C ASP A 98 -6.92 -6.19 18.49
N VAL A 99 -7.22 -6.35 17.19
CA VAL A 99 -6.21 -6.70 16.18
C VAL A 99 -5.70 -5.43 15.50
N VAL A 100 -4.38 -5.30 15.43
CA VAL A 100 -3.69 -4.25 14.66
C VAL A 100 -2.91 -4.90 13.53
N VAL A 101 -3.17 -4.48 12.29
CA VAL A 101 -2.48 -4.98 11.09
C VAL A 101 -1.92 -3.78 10.33
N SER A 102 -0.60 -3.73 10.19
CA SER A 102 0.10 -2.83 9.27
C SER A 102 0.45 -3.56 7.98
N ASP A 103 0.82 -2.82 6.93
CA ASP A 103 1.10 -3.31 5.57
C ASP A 103 -0.18 -3.58 4.74
N SER A 104 -0.29 -2.91 3.59
CA SER A 104 -1.50 -3.00 2.75
C SER A 104 -1.77 -4.42 2.23
N PHE A 105 -0.75 -5.24 1.99
CA PHE A 105 -0.93 -6.62 1.53
C PHE A 105 -1.47 -7.49 2.64
N ALA A 106 -0.86 -7.42 3.83
CA ALA A 106 -1.33 -8.17 5.00
C ALA A 106 -2.76 -7.78 5.39
N ILE A 107 -3.06 -6.48 5.40
CA ILE A 107 -4.42 -5.97 5.67
C ILE A 107 -5.45 -6.54 4.70
N LEU A 108 -5.14 -6.58 3.40
CA LEU A 108 -6.09 -7.06 2.40
C LEU A 108 -6.35 -8.56 2.52
N LEU A 109 -5.32 -9.36 2.82
CA LEU A 109 -5.50 -10.79 3.12
C LEU A 109 -6.35 -11.01 4.37
N TYR A 110 -6.05 -10.27 5.44
CA TYR A 110 -6.80 -10.33 6.70
C TYR A 110 -8.28 -10.00 6.49
N LEU A 111 -8.57 -8.91 5.77
CA LEU A 111 -9.94 -8.51 5.46
C LEU A 111 -10.65 -9.57 4.61
N ASP A 112 -9.95 -10.19 3.66
CA ASP A 112 -10.54 -11.21 2.82
C ASP A 112 -10.93 -12.47 3.58
N GLU A 113 -10.07 -12.90 4.51
CA GLU A 113 -10.32 -14.06 5.37
C GLU A 113 -11.43 -13.79 6.40
N LYS A 114 -11.39 -12.64 7.10
CA LYS A 114 -12.33 -12.33 8.18
C LYS A 114 -13.72 -11.91 7.70
N TYR A 115 -13.82 -11.31 6.52
CA TYR A 115 -15.08 -10.80 5.95
C TYR A 115 -15.36 -11.45 4.57
N PRO A 116 -15.74 -12.74 4.54
CA PRO A 116 -15.76 -13.53 3.30
C PRO A 116 -16.97 -13.26 2.38
N GLN A 117 -17.87 -12.33 2.72
CA GLN A 117 -19.11 -12.09 1.96
C GLN A 117 -18.85 -11.61 0.53
N LYS A 118 -17.75 -10.89 0.32
CA LYS A 118 -17.27 -10.43 -0.99
C LYS A 118 -15.77 -10.70 -1.08
N THR A 119 -15.40 -11.84 -1.64
CA THR A 119 -14.00 -12.29 -1.71
C THR A 119 -13.20 -11.51 -2.74
N LEU A 120 -11.95 -11.21 -2.41
CA LEU A 120 -10.95 -10.60 -3.30
C LEU A 120 -10.06 -11.66 -3.95
N LEU A 121 -10.17 -12.92 -3.57
CA LEU A 121 -9.40 -14.01 -4.15
C LEU A 121 -10.31 -15.03 -4.83
N PRO A 122 -9.96 -15.49 -6.04
CA PRO A 122 -10.67 -16.58 -6.70
C PRO A 122 -10.42 -17.91 -5.97
N THR A 123 -11.34 -18.85 -6.12
CA THR A 123 -11.19 -20.22 -5.57
C THR A 123 -10.21 -21.06 -6.37
N ASP A 124 -10.06 -20.79 -7.67
CA ASP A 124 -9.08 -21.46 -8.52
C ASP A 124 -7.65 -21.12 -8.10
N SER A 125 -6.84 -22.16 -7.88
CA SER A 125 -5.48 -22.01 -7.37
C SER A 125 -4.55 -21.25 -8.31
N GLN A 126 -4.71 -21.39 -9.63
CA GLN A 126 -3.84 -20.75 -10.62
C GLN A 126 -4.14 -19.25 -10.70
N LEU A 127 -5.43 -18.88 -10.75
CA LEU A 127 -5.86 -17.49 -10.70
C LEU A 127 -5.53 -16.84 -9.36
N ARG A 128 -5.55 -17.59 -8.25
CA ARG A 128 -5.08 -17.11 -6.94
C ARG A 128 -3.60 -16.78 -6.97
N ALA A 129 -2.77 -17.66 -7.53
CA ALA A 129 -1.35 -17.43 -7.68
C ALA A 129 -1.06 -16.21 -8.58
N LEU A 130 -1.80 -16.06 -9.68
CA LEU A 130 -1.71 -14.89 -10.56
C LEU A 130 -2.04 -13.59 -9.81
N ASN A 131 -3.10 -13.59 -9.00
CA ASN A 131 -3.49 -12.44 -8.19
C ASN A 131 -2.39 -12.03 -7.20
N PHE A 132 -1.76 -13.01 -6.53
CA PHE A 132 -0.62 -12.74 -5.67
C PHE A 132 0.60 -12.22 -6.44
N GLN A 133 0.85 -12.74 -7.63
CA GLN A 133 1.97 -12.29 -8.46
C GLN A 133 1.79 -10.83 -8.87
N VAL A 134 0.60 -10.44 -9.34
CA VAL A 134 0.28 -9.04 -9.68
C VAL A 134 0.42 -8.13 -8.48
N ALA A 135 -0.20 -8.51 -7.36
CA ALA A 135 -0.12 -7.74 -6.12
C ALA A 135 1.33 -7.57 -5.65
N SER A 136 2.13 -8.64 -5.71
CA SER A 136 3.55 -8.65 -5.34
C SER A 136 4.41 -7.78 -6.26
N ILE A 137 4.19 -7.81 -7.58
CA ILE A 137 4.89 -6.91 -8.52
C ILE A 137 4.63 -5.45 -8.14
N VAL A 138 3.37 -5.10 -7.86
CA VAL A 138 3.01 -3.74 -7.44
C VAL A 138 3.59 -3.38 -6.07
N SER A 139 3.51 -4.28 -5.08
CA SER A 139 3.90 -4.00 -3.70
C SER A 139 5.40 -4.06 -3.44
N CYS A 140 6.15 -4.83 -4.22
CA CYS A 140 7.58 -5.07 -3.98
C CYS A 140 8.46 -4.44 -5.06
N SER A 141 8.01 -4.45 -6.32
CA SER A 141 8.84 -4.09 -7.48
C SER A 141 8.47 -2.76 -8.11
N ILE A 142 7.36 -2.12 -7.70
CA ILE A 142 6.95 -0.81 -8.19
C ILE A 142 6.83 0.18 -7.04
N GLN A 143 5.85 0.00 -6.15
CA GLN A 143 5.48 1.04 -5.18
C GLN A 143 6.62 1.47 -4.25
N PRO A 144 7.44 0.55 -3.70
CA PRO A 144 8.54 0.96 -2.85
C PRO A 144 9.64 1.76 -3.57
N LEU A 145 9.75 1.60 -4.89
CA LEU A 145 10.76 2.26 -5.71
C LEU A 145 10.37 3.67 -6.17
N HIS A 146 9.15 4.13 -5.85
CA HIS A 146 8.72 5.50 -6.12
C HIS A 146 7.99 6.15 -4.94
N MET A 147 8.02 5.51 -3.77
CA MET A 147 7.47 6.09 -2.55
C MET A 147 8.24 7.36 -2.16
N GLN A 148 7.55 8.34 -1.58
CA GLN A 148 8.11 9.67 -1.36
C GLN A 148 9.37 9.68 -0.49
N SER A 149 9.42 8.90 0.59
CA SER A 149 10.60 8.82 1.47
C SER A 149 11.83 8.36 0.69
N MET A 150 11.69 7.29 -0.08
CA MET A 150 12.75 6.75 -0.92
C MET A 150 13.19 7.75 -2.00
N LEU A 151 12.26 8.44 -2.66
CA LEU A 151 12.61 9.46 -3.65
C LEU A 151 13.36 10.64 -3.01
N ASN A 152 12.96 11.08 -1.81
CA ASN A 152 13.66 12.13 -1.07
C ASN A 152 15.11 11.71 -0.78
N GLU A 153 15.33 10.48 -0.31
CA GLU A 153 16.68 9.96 -0.08
C GLU A 153 17.51 9.91 -1.36
N LEU A 154 16.91 9.50 -2.50
CA LEU A 154 17.59 9.50 -3.78
C LEU A 154 17.95 10.91 -4.26
N VAL A 155 17.09 11.91 -4.03
CA VAL A 155 17.41 13.31 -4.39
C VAL A 155 18.70 13.76 -3.73
N GLU A 156 18.93 13.42 -2.46
CA GLU A 156 20.16 13.76 -1.73
C GLU A 156 21.41 13.07 -2.27
N ILE A 157 21.27 11.92 -2.95
CA ILE A 157 22.39 11.11 -3.45
C ILE A 157 22.72 11.43 -4.90
N VAL A 158 21.70 11.48 -5.76
CA VAL A 158 21.86 11.56 -7.23
C VAL A 158 21.26 12.81 -7.85
N GLY A 159 20.49 13.61 -7.09
CA GLY A 159 19.81 14.79 -7.60
C GLY A 159 18.36 14.52 -8.05
N GLN A 160 17.62 15.62 -8.28
CA GLN A 160 16.19 15.59 -8.57
C GLN A 160 15.85 14.85 -9.87
N GLN A 161 16.62 15.09 -10.93
CA GLN A 161 16.33 14.55 -12.27
C GLN A 161 16.55 13.04 -12.32
N GLU A 162 17.65 12.58 -11.72
CA GLU A 162 18.02 11.17 -11.63
C GLU A 162 17.07 10.39 -10.72
N SER A 163 16.66 10.97 -9.58
CA SER A 163 15.63 10.40 -8.70
C SER A 163 14.28 10.23 -9.42
N PHE A 164 13.85 11.25 -10.19
CA PHE A 164 12.63 11.16 -10.99
C PHE A 164 12.76 10.11 -12.11
N SER A 165 13.89 10.06 -12.80
CA SER A 165 14.17 9.07 -13.85
C SER A 165 14.17 7.64 -13.30
N TRP A 166 14.66 7.44 -12.08
CA TRP A 166 14.57 6.18 -11.36
C TRP A 166 13.12 5.75 -11.13
N ALA A 167 12.26 6.67 -10.66
CA ALA A 167 10.84 6.39 -10.45
C ALA A 167 10.16 5.96 -11.76
N LEU A 168 10.37 6.71 -12.84
CA LEU A 168 9.80 6.42 -14.16
C LEU A 168 10.24 5.05 -14.69
N SER A 169 11.54 4.74 -14.61
CA SER A 169 12.07 3.46 -15.09
C SER A 169 11.53 2.27 -14.28
N SER A 170 11.39 2.42 -12.96
CA SER A 170 10.82 1.41 -12.07
C SER A 170 9.35 1.14 -12.38
N ILE A 171 8.55 2.19 -12.57
CA ILE A 171 7.14 2.08 -12.94
C ILE A 171 6.99 1.41 -14.31
N ARG A 172 7.70 1.89 -15.34
CA ARG A 172 7.64 1.31 -16.69
C ARG A 172 8.02 -0.15 -16.71
N LYS A 173 9.11 -0.54 -16.05
CA LYS A 173 9.55 -1.94 -15.97
C LYS A 173 8.47 -2.84 -15.36
N GLY A 174 7.83 -2.37 -14.28
CA GLY A 174 6.74 -3.10 -13.65
C GLY A 174 5.50 -3.19 -14.53
N PHE A 175 5.12 -2.11 -15.22
CA PHE A 175 3.99 -2.09 -16.14
C PHE A 175 4.20 -2.99 -17.35
N GLN A 176 5.41 -3.02 -17.93
CA GLN A 176 5.78 -3.96 -18.97
C GLN A 176 5.64 -5.42 -18.53
N ALA A 177 6.01 -5.74 -17.28
CA ALA A 177 5.86 -7.08 -16.73
C ALA A 177 4.38 -7.44 -16.54
N LEU A 178 3.59 -6.52 -15.99
CA LEU A 178 2.15 -6.71 -15.75
C LEU A 178 1.35 -6.84 -17.05
N GLU A 179 1.63 -6.00 -18.05
CA GLU A 179 1.01 -6.05 -19.38
C GLU A 179 1.20 -7.43 -20.01
N LYS A 180 2.44 -7.96 -19.99
CA LYS A 180 2.74 -9.30 -20.51
C LYS A 180 2.09 -10.41 -19.69
N LEU A 181 2.12 -10.29 -18.36
CA LEU A 181 1.57 -11.29 -17.46
C LEU A 181 0.05 -11.43 -17.60
N LEU A 182 -0.65 -10.30 -17.79
CA LEU A 182 -2.10 -10.25 -17.83
C LEU A 182 -2.69 -10.47 -19.22
N ASN A 183 -1.88 -10.49 -20.28
CA ASN A 183 -2.34 -10.51 -21.68
C ASN A 183 -3.39 -11.60 -21.99
N ASN A 184 -3.29 -12.78 -21.36
CA ASN A 184 -4.19 -13.91 -21.61
C ASN A 184 -5.30 -14.08 -20.56
N TYR A 185 -5.35 -13.21 -19.54
CA TYR A 185 -6.26 -13.32 -18.40
C TYR A 185 -7.19 -12.11 -18.27
N ALA A 186 -6.69 -10.93 -18.61
CA ALA A 186 -7.43 -9.69 -18.44
C ALA A 186 -8.61 -9.61 -19.42
N SER A 187 -9.81 -9.51 -18.86
CA SER A 187 -11.03 -9.22 -19.59
C SER A 187 -11.51 -7.81 -19.21
N LYS A 188 -12.62 -7.72 -18.48
CA LYS A 188 -13.11 -6.48 -17.85
C LYS A 188 -12.18 -6.00 -16.73
N TYR A 189 -11.65 -6.92 -15.94
CA TYR A 189 -10.72 -6.68 -14.84
C TYR A 189 -9.43 -7.51 -15.05
N ALA A 190 -8.40 -7.29 -14.24
CA ALA A 190 -7.06 -7.84 -14.41
C ALA A 190 -7.04 -9.36 -14.58
N THR A 191 -7.88 -10.10 -13.85
CA THR A 191 -7.90 -11.56 -13.91
C THR A 191 -9.29 -12.14 -14.23
N GLY A 192 -10.15 -11.40 -14.94
CA GLY A 192 -11.45 -11.89 -15.43
C GLY A 192 -12.58 -10.86 -15.37
N GLU A 193 -13.78 -11.34 -15.05
CA GLU A 193 -15.02 -10.52 -15.00
C GLU A 193 -15.35 -9.96 -13.61
N VAL A 194 -14.60 -10.37 -12.58
CA VAL A 194 -14.81 -9.96 -11.18
C VAL A 194 -13.54 -9.33 -10.62
N ILE A 195 -13.70 -8.26 -9.85
CA ILE A 195 -12.61 -7.57 -9.16
C ILE A 195 -12.00 -8.49 -8.11
N CYS A 196 -10.69 -8.67 -8.18
CA CYS A 196 -9.90 -9.47 -7.27
C CYS A 196 -8.73 -8.64 -6.69
N LEU A 197 -7.86 -9.30 -5.93
CA LEU A 197 -6.72 -8.69 -5.26
C LEU A 197 -5.79 -7.96 -6.25
N ALA A 198 -5.56 -8.54 -7.44
CA ALA A 198 -4.78 -7.92 -8.50
C ALA A 198 -5.28 -6.51 -8.81
N ASP A 199 -6.59 -6.35 -8.99
CA ASP A 199 -7.24 -5.08 -9.32
C ASP A 199 -7.09 -4.06 -8.19
N VAL A 200 -7.25 -4.50 -6.94
CA VAL A 200 -7.11 -3.64 -5.75
C VAL A 200 -5.71 -3.04 -5.65
N PHE A 201 -4.68 -3.77 -6.08
CA PHE A 201 -3.31 -3.26 -6.15
C PHE A 201 -3.06 -2.40 -7.39
N LEU A 202 -3.56 -2.85 -8.53
CA LEU A 202 -3.27 -2.27 -9.84
C LEU A 202 -3.97 -0.92 -10.03
N ALA A 203 -5.24 -0.78 -9.62
CA ALA A 203 -6.01 0.44 -9.86
C ALA A 203 -5.39 1.69 -9.23
N PRO A 204 -5.03 1.73 -7.93
CA PRO A 204 -4.35 2.88 -7.35
C PRO A 204 -2.95 3.11 -7.95
N GLN A 205 -2.25 2.04 -8.35
CA GLN A 205 -0.91 2.15 -8.92
C GLN A 205 -0.93 2.78 -10.31
N ILE A 206 -1.88 2.43 -11.18
CA ILE A 206 -2.06 3.07 -12.49
C ILE A 206 -2.47 4.54 -12.29
N ALA A 207 -3.44 4.81 -11.41
CA ALA A 207 -3.88 6.18 -11.14
C ALA A 207 -2.75 7.08 -10.67
N VAL A 208 -1.90 6.60 -9.76
CA VAL A 208 -0.72 7.36 -9.30
C VAL A 208 0.33 7.52 -10.39
N ALA A 209 0.58 6.49 -11.21
CA ALA A 209 1.52 6.59 -12.32
C ALA A 209 1.12 7.69 -13.34
N VAL A 210 -0.17 7.78 -13.67
CA VAL A 210 -0.70 8.80 -14.58
C VAL A 210 -0.70 10.17 -13.91
N ALA A 211 -1.27 10.29 -12.71
CA ALA A 211 -1.52 11.60 -12.09
C ALA A 211 -0.25 12.26 -11.54
N ARG A 212 0.68 11.49 -10.96
CA ARG A 212 1.89 12.01 -10.30
C ARG A 212 3.12 11.98 -11.18
N PHE A 213 3.24 10.95 -12.02
CA PHE A 213 4.44 10.71 -12.82
C PHE A 213 4.24 10.94 -14.32
N HIS A 214 3.02 11.28 -14.75
CA HIS A 214 2.67 11.53 -16.15
C HIS A 214 3.11 10.41 -17.09
N ILE A 215 3.01 9.16 -16.63
CA ILE A 215 3.27 7.99 -17.46
C ILE A 215 2.18 7.92 -18.55
N ASP A 216 2.61 7.94 -19.80
CA ASP A 216 1.77 7.60 -20.93
C ASP A 216 1.50 6.09 -20.92
N LEU A 217 0.22 5.73 -20.89
CA LEU A 217 -0.21 4.34 -20.90
C LEU A 217 -0.31 3.75 -22.30
N GLY A 218 -0.05 4.51 -23.37
CA GLY A 218 -0.16 4.04 -24.76
C GLY A 218 0.68 2.79 -25.07
N GLU A 219 1.75 2.55 -24.30
CA GLU A 219 2.58 1.34 -24.37
C GLU A 219 1.95 0.10 -23.70
N PHE A 220 0.83 0.27 -22.99
CA PHE A 220 0.18 -0.74 -22.13
C PHE A 220 -1.33 -0.83 -22.38
N PRO A 221 -1.77 -1.27 -23.58
CA PRO A 221 -3.19 -1.29 -23.95
C PRO A 221 -4.06 -2.16 -23.05
N GLY A 222 -3.53 -3.25 -22.50
CA GLY A 222 -4.18 -4.07 -21.48
C GLY A 222 -4.43 -3.29 -20.19
N LEU A 223 -3.40 -2.60 -19.68
CA LEU A 223 -3.52 -1.74 -18.50
C LEU A 223 -4.49 -0.56 -18.71
N ILE A 224 -4.53 0.04 -19.90
CA ILE A 224 -5.54 1.06 -20.25
C ILE A 224 -6.95 0.50 -20.06
N ARG A 225 -7.25 -0.63 -20.71
CA ARG A 225 -8.60 -1.22 -20.70
C ARG A 225 -9.09 -1.54 -19.29
N VAL A 226 -8.25 -2.14 -18.46
CA VAL A 226 -8.63 -2.46 -17.07
C VAL A 226 -8.76 -1.18 -16.24
N TYR A 227 -7.92 -0.17 -16.48
CA TYR A 227 -8.01 1.11 -15.78
C TYR A 227 -9.30 1.87 -16.08
N GLU A 228 -9.72 1.91 -17.33
CA GLU A 228 -11.04 2.47 -17.72
C GLU A 228 -12.18 1.78 -16.96
N SER A 229 -12.10 0.45 -16.84
CA SER A 229 -13.08 -0.34 -16.09
C SER A 229 -13.06 -0.02 -14.58
N TYR A 230 -11.90 0.27 -14.00
CA TYR A 230 -11.80 0.70 -12.60
C TYR A 230 -12.37 2.10 -12.38
N GLN A 231 -12.13 3.04 -13.30
CA GLN A 231 -12.61 4.41 -13.19
C GLN A 231 -14.14 4.51 -13.16
N ALA A 232 -14.83 3.55 -13.76
CA ALA A 232 -16.29 3.45 -13.73
C ALA A 232 -16.86 2.97 -12.37
N LEU A 233 -16.03 2.43 -11.46
CA LEU A 233 -16.50 1.87 -10.20
C LEU A 233 -16.78 2.94 -9.14
N PRO A 234 -18.00 3.00 -8.56
CA PRO A 234 -18.30 3.90 -7.45
C PRO A 234 -17.38 3.70 -6.25
N GLU A 235 -17.02 2.45 -5.93
CA GLU A 235 -16.15 2.10 -4.81
C GLU A 235 -14.73 2.64 -5.01
N PHE A 236 -14.22 2.57 -6.25
CA PHE A 236 -12.91 3.12 -6.60
C PHE A 236 -12.94 4.65 -6.53
N GLN A 237 -13.95 5.28 -7.14
CA GLN A 237 -14.11 6.74 -7.09
C GLN A 237 -14.23 7.26 -5.65
N ALA A 238 -15.03 6.61 -4.79
CA ALA A 238 -15.19 6.98 -3.39
C ALA A 238 -13.89 6.82 -2.58
N SER A 239 -13.02 5.89 -2.96
CA SER A 239 -11.71 5.69 -2.31
C SER A 239 -10.61 6.64 -2.79
N SER A 240 -10.88 7.44 -3.84
CA SER A 240 -9.88 8.31 -4.49
C SER A 240 -9.32 9.37 -3.54
N PRO A 241 -8.04 9.76 -3.70
CA PRO A 241 -7.39 10.72 -2.81
C PRO A 241 -8.22 12.00 -2.58
N GLN A 242 -8.76 12.60 -3.64
CA GLN A 242 -9.49 13.88 -3.58
C GLN A 242 -10.81 13.81 -2.81
N ARG A 243 -11.31 12.61 -2.50
CA ARG A 243 -12.55 12.41 -1.74
C ARG A 243 -12.31 12.02 -0.28
N GLN A 244 -11.06 12.10 0.20
CA GLN A 244 -10.74 11.73 1.58
C GLN A 244 -10.84 12.93 2.53
N PRO A 245 -11.13 12.71 3.83
CA PRO A 245 -11.35 13.80 4.79
C PRO A 245 -10.15 14.75 4.98
N ASP A 246 -8.93 14.26 4.75
CA ASP A 246 -7.67 15.00 4.83
C ASP A 246 -7.15 15.49 3.47
N ALA A 247 -7.96 15.37 2.40
CA ALA A 247 -7.63 15.95 1.12
C ALA A 247 -7.63 17.48 1.22
N VAL A 248 -6.53 18.10 0.77
CA VAL A 248 -6.43 19.56 0.69
C VAL A 248 -7.16 20.04 -0.56
N ALA A 249 -8.00 21.07 -0.42
CA ALA A 249 -8.70 21.72 -1.53
C ALA A 249 -7.73 22.44 -2.48
#